data_AF-A0A3B8JR02-F1
#
_entry.id   AF-A0A3B8JR02-F1
#
_cell.length_a   1.000
_cell.length_b   1.000
_cell.length_c   1.000
_cell.angle_alpha   90.00
_cell.angle_beta   90.00
_cell.angle_gamma   90.00
#
_symmetry.space_group_name_H-M   'P 1'
#
loop_
_entity.id
_entity.type
_entity.pdbx_description
1 polymer ?
#
loop_
_entity_poly.entity_id
_entity_poly.type
_entity_poly.pdbx_seq_one_letter_code
_entity_poly.pdbx_strand_id
1 'polypeptide(L)'
;MNFKLKNSKKFRLIAKIIGLFALTLLILILPEFGQYKSSRKKDADYIPALTMTGGNPYIRALMRTISASEANDSNPYTLLYGGKHFSDFNAHPNQCITIVSGPHQGDCSTAAGRYQLLTATWLEKRQKYHPKHSKPLTVTSYSFDPRSQDEVVYAWLNDHHAWGVDIAELLKQGKLEQVLQLLSGTWTSLGYGKENNSMTSLIPQIYQKVLAEELAQLNPPSSR
;
A
#
# COMPACT_ATOMS: atom_id res chain seq x y z
N MET A 1 25.50 50.52 66.06
CA MET A 1 26.30 51.19 65.00
C MET A 1 25.60 51.02 63.66
N ASN A 2 24.95 52.10 63.20
CA ASN A 2 24.74 52.59 61.84
C ASN A 2 24.36 51.69 60.64
N PHE A 3 23.20 52.05 60.08
CA PHE A 3 22.68 51.82 58.73
C PHE A 3 23.66 52.17 57.59
N LYS A 4 23.65 51.39 56.49
CA LYS A 4 23.50 51.95 55.13
C LYS A 4 23.09 50.90 54.10
N LEU A 5 21.85 51.01 53.63
CA LEU A 5 21.40 50.51 52.33
C LEU A 5 22.17 51.20 51.20
N LYS A 6 22.57 50.48 50.16
CA LYS A 6 22.82 51.09 48.84
C LYS A 6 22.36 50.20 47.68
N ASN A 7 21.28 50.65 47.06
CA ASN A 7 20.91 50.49 45.66
C ASN A 7 20.42 49.13 45.12
N SER A 8 19.21 48.74 45.50
CA SER A 8 18.41 47.71 44.82
C SER A 8 17.61 48.21 43.59
N LYS A 9 17.79 49.47 43.16
CA LYS A 9 17.06 50.05 42.01
C LYS A 9 17.81 50.02 40.67
N LYS A 10 19.16 49.91 40.67
CA LYS A 10 19.94 49.80 39.41
C LYS A 10 19.94 48.39 38.81
N PHE A 11 19.82 47.35 39.64
CA PHE A 11 19.84 45.95 39.18
C PHE A 11 18.53 45.51 38.49
N ARG A 12 17.39 46.11 38.87
CA ARG A 12 16.09 45.80 38.26
C ARG A 12 15.82 46.50 36.92
N LEU A 13 16.63 47.50 36.54
CA LEU A 13 16.53 48.16 35.23
C LEU A 13 17.45 47.53 34.19
N ILE A 14 18.64 47.07 34.58
CA ILE A 14 19.59 46.39 33.67
C ILE A 14 19.07 45.01 33.25
N ALA A 15 18.37 44.29 34.14
CA ALA A 15 17.77 42.99 33.82
C ALA A 15 16.58 43.07 32.83
N LYS A 16 15.94 44.24 32.65
CA LYS A 16 14.84 44.41 31.68
C LYS A 16 15.29 44.87 30.29
N ILE A 17 16.49 45.45 30.16
CA ILE A 17 17.01 45.93 28.85
C ILE A 17 17.80 44.82 28.13
N ILE A 18 18.44 43.90 28.86
CA ILE A 18 19.09 42.72 28.26
C ILE A 18 18.04 41.71 27.76
N GLY A 19 16.88 41.63 28.42
CA GLY A 19 15.78 40.75 27.98
C GLY A 19 15.06 41.19 26.70
N LEU A 20 15.12 42.48 26.33
CA LEU A 20 14.46 42.98 25.11
C LEU A 20 15.41 43.02 23.90
N PHE A 21 16.72 43.23 24.12
CA PHE A 21 17.71 43.13 23.04
C PHE A 21 18.18 41.69 22.74
N ALA A 22 18.08 40.77 23.69
CA ALA A 22 18.29 39.34 23.42
C ALA A 22 17.12 38.70 22.65
N LEU A 23 15.94 39.35 22.60
CA LEU A 23 14.80 38.86 21.81
C LEU A 23 14.77 39.45 20.40
N THR A 24 15.32 40.65 20.18
CA THR A 24 15.37 41.28 18.84
C THR A 24 16.64 40.96 18.05
N LEU A 25 17.73 40.49 18.69
CA LEU A 25 18.92 40.01 17.99
C LEU A 25 18.93 38.49 17.73
N LEU A 26 18.00 37.72 18.31
CA LEU A 26 17.84 36.28 18.05
C LEU A 26 16.97 36.00 16.80
N ILE A 27 16.39 37.04 16.19
CA ILE A 27 15.56 36.92 14.97
C ILE A 27 16.40 37.05 13.69
N LEU A 28 17.67 37.47 13.78
CA LEU A 28 18.53 37.71 12.61
C LEU A 28 19.70 36.72 12.44
N ILE A 29 19.77 35.66 13.27
CA ILE A 29 20.77 34.58 13.15
C ILE A 29 20.10 33.21 13.34
N LEU A 30 18.88 33.05 12.82
CA LEU A 30 18.44 31.72 12.43
C LEU A 30 19.11 31.45 11.07
N PRO A 31 19.96 30.41 10.94
CA PRO A 31 20.18 29.87 9.61
C PRO A 31 18.79 29.55 9.06
N GLU A 32 18.53 29.87 7.79
CA GLU A 32 17.35 29.37 7.08
C GLU A 32 17.27 27.87 7.37
N PHE A 33 16.47 27.51 8.37
CA PHE A 33 16.42 26.15 8.87
C PHE A 33 15.72 25.43 7.76
N GLY A 34 16.57 24.75 7.00
CA GLY A 34 16.38 24.48 5.59
C GLY A 34 15.00 23.94 5.34
N GLN A 35 14.41 24.44 4.25
CA GLN A 35 13.26 23.87 3.56
C GLN A 35 12.70 22.73 4.36
N TYR A 36 11.73 23.03 5.25
CA TYR A 36 10.91 22.02 5.89
C TYR A 36 10.59 21.06 4.76
N LYS A 37 11.27 19.91 4.76
CA LYS A 37 11.14 18.93 3.69
C LYS A 37 9.65 18.77 3.68
N SER A 38 9.03 19.21 2.60
CA SER A 38 7.66 18.86 2.29
C SER A 38 7.70 17.36 2.49
N SER A 39 7.19 16.93 3.64
CA SER A 39 6.82 15.57 3.90
C SER A 39 5.75 15.45 2.85
N ARG A 40 6.19 14.99 1.66
CA ARG A 40 5.36 14.63 0.54
C ARG A 40 4.28 13.85 1.25
N LYS A 41 3.08 14.46 1.40
CA LYS A 41 1.91 13.74 1.90
C LYS A 41 2.04 12.43 1.16
N LYS A 42 2.27 11.30 1.85
CA LYS A 42 2.25 10.00 1.20
C LYS A 42 0.99 10.07 0.36
N ASP A 43 1.16 10.05 -0.96
CA ASP A 43 0.06 10.28 -1.88
C ASP A 43 -0.91 9.12 -1.60
N ALA A 44 -1.84 9.32 -0.67
CA ALA A 44 -2.89 8.37 -0.34
C ALA A 44 -3.77 8.09 -1.56
N ASP A 45 -3.52 8.85 -2.62
CA ASP A 45 -4.13 8.85 -3.92
C ASP A 45 -3.30 8.06 -4.96
N TYR A 46 -2.04 7.70 -4.70
CA TYR A 46 -1.21 6.93 -5.64
C TYR A 46 -1.37 5.43 -5.43
N ILE A 47 -2.03 4.76 -6.37
CA ILE A 47 -2.11 3.30 -6.42
C ILE A 47 -1.11 2.79 -7.47
N PRO A 48 -0.08 2.01 -7.08
CA PRO A 48 0.95 1.54 -8.02
C PRO A 48 0.35 0.85 -9.26
N ALA A 49 0.99 1.00 -10.43
CA ALA A 49 0.60 0.28 -11.64
C ALA A 49 0.95 -1.22 -11.55
N LEU A 50 0.31 -2.06 -12.35
CA LEU A 50 0.67 -3.47 -12.50
C LEU A 50 1.99 -3.59 -13.28
N THR A 51 2.80 -4.61 -12.95
CA THR A 51 3.99 -4.99 -13.71
C THR A 51 3.62 -5.85 -14.91
N MET A 52 2.55 -6.64 -14.84
CA MET A 52 2.03 -7.33 -16.02
C MET A 52 1.50 -6.33 -17.07
N THR A 53 1.66 -6.67 -18.34
CA THR A 53 1.14 -5.90 -19.48
C THR A 53 -0.05 -6.60 -20.12
N GLY A 54 -0.91 -5.84 -20.81
CA GLY A 54 -2.13 -6.36 -21.42
C GLY A 54 -3.14 -6.88 -20.39
N GLY A 55 -4.15 -7.60 -20.86
CA GLY A 55 -5.25 -8.13 -20.06
C GLY A 55 -6.48 -7.21 -20.01
N ASN A 56 -7.56 -7.72 -19.43
CA ASN A 56 -8.83 -7.02 -19.33
C ASN A 56 -8.73 -5.84 -18.34
N PRO A 57 -9.05 -4.60 -18.75
CA PRO A 57 -8.89 -3.41 -17.90
C PRO A 57 -9.73 -3.46 -16.62
N TYR A 58 -10.90 -4.12 -16.64
CA TYR A 58 -11.75 -4.26 -15.46
C TYR A 58 -11.11 -5.17 -14.39
N ILE A 59 -10.50 -6.29 -14.82
CA ILE A 59 -9.76 -7.18 -13.92
C ILE A 59 -8.49 -6.51 -13.40
N ARG A 60 -7.76 -5.80 -14.27
CA ARG A 60 -6.57 -5.05 -13.86
C ARG A 60 -6.88 -3.98 -12.82
N ALA A 61 -7.98 -3.24 -13.03
CA ALA A 61 -8.50 -2.28 -12.07
C ALA A 61 -8.81 -2.95 -10.73
N LEU A 62 -9.51 -4.09 -10.77
CA LEU A 62 -9.82 -4.88 -9.57
C LEU A 62 -8.55 -5.33 -8.83
N MET A 63 -7.51 -5.79 -9.54
CA MET A 63 -6.22 -6.16 -8.93
C MET A 63 -5.55 -4.99 -8.22
N ARG A 64 -5.61 -3.79 -8.80
CA ARG A 64 -5.08 -2.57 -8.17
C ARG A 64 -5.91 -2.18 -6.94
N THR A 65 -7.23 -2.40 -6.97
CA THR A 65 -8.12 -2.22 -5.82
C THR A 65 -7.82 -3.21 -4.69
N ILE A 66 -7.61 -4.50 -5.00
CA ILE A 66 -7.18 -5.51 -4.02
C ILE A 66 -5.88 -5.09 -3.37
N SER A 67 -4.90 -4.69 -4.18
CA SER A 67 -3.61 -4.19 -3.69
C SER A 67 -3.75 -2.96 -2.79
N ALA A 68 -4.67 -2.05 -3.09
CA ALA A 68 -4.89 -0.87 -2.24
C ALA A 68 -5.46 -1.24 -0.85
N SER A 69 -6.14 -2.37 -0.74
CA SER A 69 -6.69 -2.85 0.53
C SER A 69 -5.70 -3.73 1.29
N GLU A 70 -5.02 -4.63 0.58
CA GLU A 70 -4.11 -5.63 1.16
C GLU A 70 -2.70 -5.08 1.42
N ALA A 71 -2.21 -4.24 0.51
CA ALA A 71 -0.82 -3.78 0.50
C ALA A 71 -0.76 -2.30 0.07
N ASN A 72 -1.37 -1.42 0.88
CA ASN A 72 -1.29 0.03 0.69
C ASN A 72 0.11 0.58 1.03
N ASP A 73 1.08 0.21 0.21
CA ASP A 73 2.48 0.60 0.31
C ASP A 73 3.01 1.05 -1.05
N SER A 74 4.05 1.89 -1.04
CA SER A 74 4.76 2.33 -2.24
C SER A 74 5.44 1.20 -3.02
N ASN A 75 5.78 0.09 -2.36
CA ASN A 75 6.40 -1.09 -2.93
C ASN A 75 5.63 -2.36 -2.53
N PRO A 76 4.40 -2.54 -3.03
CA PRO A 76 3.48 -3.55 -2.52
C PRO A 76 3.96 -4.98 -2.81
N TYR A 77 4.73 -5.20 -3.88
CA TYR A 77 5.21 -6.53 -4.26
C TYR A 77 6.20 -7.16 -3.30
N THR A 78 6.82 -6.36 -2.44
CA THR A 78 7.79 -6.84 -1.45
C THR A 78 7.22 -6.86 -0.04
N LEU A 79 5.97 -6.41 0.15
CA LEU A 79 5.39 -6.20 1.46
C LEU A 79 5.12 -7.54 2.15
N LEU A 80 5.60 -7.69 3.37
CA LEU A 80 5.26 -8.77 4.28
C LEU A 80 4.14 -8.30 5.20
N TYR A 81 3.36 -9.25 5.71
CA TYR A 81 2.47 -8.99 6.84
C TYR A 81 3.21 -8.24 7.96
N GLY A 82 2.58 -7.20 8.51
CA GLY A 82 3.21 -6.33 9.52
C GLY A 82 4.13 -5.25 8.97
N GLY A 83 4.27 -5.12 7.64
CA GLY A 83 4.84 -3.92 6.99
C GLY A 83 6.34 -3.96 6.69
N LYS A 84 7.02 -5.08 6.95
CA LYS A 84 8.41 -5.28 6.51
C LYS A 84 8.48 -5.59 5.02
N HIS A 85 9.67 -5.52 4.43
CA HIS A 85 9.88 -5.86 3.03
C HIS A 85 10.91 -6.99 2.87
N PHE A 86 10.64 -7.90 1.94
CA PHE A 86 11.61 -8.91 1.49
C PHE A 86 12.34 -8.45 0.22
N SER A 87 13.48 -9.08 -0.10
CA SER A 87 14.31 -8.73 -1.27
C SER A 87 14.58 -9.89 -2.22
N ASP A 88 14.40 -11.14 -1.78
CA ASP A 88 14.55 -12.33 -2.62
C ASP A 88 13.22 -12.72 -3.27
N PHE A 89 13.17 -12.67 -4.60
CA PHE A 89 12.01 -13.03 -5.41
C PHE A 89 12.07 -14.44 -5.99
N ASN A 90 13.07 -15.26 -5.65
CA ASN A 90 13.19 -16.61 -6.18
C ASN A 90 12.04 -17.53 -5.74
N ALA A 91 11.40 -17.23 -4.61
CA ALA A 91 10.23 -17.93 -4.09
C ALA A 91 9.41 -16.99 -3.19
N HIS A 92 8.22 -17.46 -2.80
CA HIS A 92 7.44 -16.80 -1.74
C HIS A 92 8.25 -16.78 -0.44
N PRO A 93 8.32 -15.66 0.30
CA PRO A 93 9.25 -15.52 1.42
C PRO A 93 8.94 -16.47 2.59
N ASN A 94 7.69 -16.95 2.70
CA ASN A 94 7.23 -17.89 3.72
C ASN A 94 7.68 -17.52 5.15
N GLN A 95 7.72 -16.22 5.44
CA GLN A 95 8.09 -15.73 6.75
C GLN A 95 6.89 -15.80 7.68
N CYS A 96 7.03 -16.56 8.76
CA CYS A 96 6.01 -16.67 9.78
C CYS A 96 6.04 -15.44 10.68
N ILE A 97 5.04 -14.56 10.55
CA ILE A 97 4.95 -13.31 11.31
C ILE A 97 3.72 -13.40 12.23
N THR A 98 3.95 -13.20 13.52
CA THR A 98 2.89 -13.27 14.54
C THR A 98 1.84 -12.18 14.32
N ILE A 99 0.58 -12.59 14.33
CA ILE A 99 -0.58 -11.70 14.27
C ILE A 99 -0.74 -11.02 15.63
N VAL A 100 -0.66 -9.69 15.63
CA VAL A 100 -0.62 -8.89 16.87
C VAL A 100 -2.00 -8.40 17.33
N SER A 101 -3.03 -8.54 16.49
CA SER A 101 -4.40 -8.10 16.78
C SER A 101 -5.43 -8.89 15.97
N GLY A 102 -6.69 -8.88 16.41
CA GLY A 102 -7.80 -9.53 15.70
C GLY A 102 -8.10 -10.95 16.22
N PRO A 103 -9.08 -11.65 15.62
CA PRO A 103 -9.53 -12.96 16.07
C PRO A 103 -8.46 -14.06 15.98
N HIS A 104 -7.39 -13.84 15.22
CA HIS A 104 -6.26 -14.75 15.04
C HIS A 104 -5.01 -14.27 15.80
N GLN A 105 -5.15 -13.38 16.79
CA GLN A 105 -4.01 -12.89 17.58
C GLN A 105 -3.24 -14.05 18.21
N GLY A 106 -1.92 -14.03 18.04
CA GLY A 106 -1.01 -15.09 18.49
C GLY A 106 -0.75 -16.17 17.44
N ASP A 107 -1.61 -16.29 16.41
CA ASP A 107 -1.34 -17.14 15.26
C ASP A 107 -0.26 -16.54 14.36
N CYS A 108 0.16 -17.32 13.37
CA CYS A 108 1.15 -16.93 12.39
C CYS A 108 0.51 -16.66 11.03
N SER A 109 0.85 -15.50 10.44
CA SER A 109 0.57 -15.21 9.03
C SER A 109 1.84 -15.33 8.20
N THR A 110 1.70 -15.87 6.98
CA THR A 110 2.77 -15.87 5.96
C THR A 110 2.48 -14.88 4.84
N ALA A 111 1.43 -14.06 4.98
CA ALA A 111 0.98 -13.17 3.91
C ALA A 111 2.09 -12.26 3.38
N ALA A 112 2.26 -12.26 2.06
CA ALA A 112 3.28 -11.46 1.41
C ALA A 112 2.88 -11.01 0.00
N GLY A 113 3.62 -10.01 -0.48
CA GLY A 113 3.48 -9.43 -1.79
C GLY A 113 2.24 -8.57 -1.94
N ARG A 114 1.99 -8.17 -3.19
CA ARG A 114 1.01 -7.16 -3.56
C ARG A 114 -0.42 -7.52 -3.15
N TYR A 115 -0.68 -8.82 -3.09
CA TYR A 115 -2.00 -9.40 -2.84
C TYR A 115 -2.07 -10.14 -1.50
N GLN A 116 -1.05 -9.98 -0.65
CA GLN A 116 -0.94 -10.60 0.68
C GLN A 116 -1.29 -12.09 0.69
N LEU A 117 -0.83 -12.84 -0.32
CA LEU A 117 -1.11 -14.27 -0.43
C LEU A 117 -0.35 -15.03 0.65
N LEU A 118 -1.00 -16.04 1.24
CA LEU A 118 -0.31 -17.02 2.08
C LEU A 118 0.56 -17.95 1.23
N THR A 119 1.62 -18.52 1.81
CA THR A 119 2.52 -19.44 1.09
C THR A 119 1.77 -20.59 0.43
N ALA A 120 0.83 -21.22 1.15
CA ALA A 120 0.06 -22.35 0.63
C ALA A 120 -0.80 -21.94 -0.57
N THR A 121 -1.52 -20.81 -0.46
CA THR A 121 -2.32 -20.25 -1.54
C THR A 121 -1.44 -19.92 -2.75
N TRP A 122 -0.31 -19.25 -2.55
CA TRP A 122 0.62 -18.95 -3.64
C TRP A 122 1.08 -20.20 -4.38
N LEU A 123 1.52 -21.24 -3.65
CA LEU A 123 2.00 -22.47 -4.27
C LEU A 123 0.91 -23.15 -5.12
N GLU A 124 -0.30 -23.25 -4.58
CA GLU A 124 -1.45 -23.81 -5.28
C GLU A 124 -1.79 -23.00 -6.55
N LYS A 125 -1.97 -21.68 -6.42
CA LYS A 125 -2.41 -20.84 -7.53
C LYS A 125 -1.32 -20.68 -8.58
N ARG A 126 -0.05 -20.57 -8.19
CA ARG A 126 1.07 -20.56 -9.13
C ARG A 126 1.15 -21.87 -9.91
N GLN A 127 0.97 -23.02 -9.26
CA GLN A 127 0.95 -24.30 -9.96
C GLN A 127 -0.17 -24.36 -11.01
N LYS A 128 -1.33 -23.77 -10.74
CA LYS A 128 -2.46 -23.79 -11.67
C LYS A 128 -2.38 -22.73 -12.77
N TYR A 129 -1.92 -21.52 -12.45
CA TYR A 129 -2.14 -20.33 -13.30
C TYR A 129 -0.88 -19.68 -13.87
N HIS A 130 0.32 -20.11 -13.45
CA HIS A 130 1.54 -19.47 -13.93
C HIS A 130 1.80 -19.77 -15.43
N PRO A 131 1.96 -18.76 -16.30
CA PRO A 131 1.98 -18.95 -17.76
C PRO A 131 3.21 -19.73 -18.28
N LYS A 132 4.26 -19.89 -17.47
CA LYS A 132 5.50 -20.59 -17.88
C LYS A 132 5.46 -22.12 -17.79
N HIS A 133 4.32 -22.74 -17.51
CA HIS A 133 4.21 -24.21 -17.58
C HIS A 133 4.41 -24.77 -19.00
N SER A 134 4.40 -23.91 -20.03
CA SER A 134 4.62 -24.29 -21.43
C SER A 134 6.10 -24.36 -21.86
N LYS A 135 7.07 -24.14 -20.95
CA LYS A 135 8.51 -24.25 -21.23
C LYS A 135 9.21 -25.10 -20.15
N PRO A 136 10.30 -25.83 -20.47
CA PRO A 136 10.99 -26.66 -19.49
C PRO A 136 11.37 -25.85 -18.25
N LEU A 137 11.22 -26.50 -17.09
CA LEU A 137 11.43 -25.97 -15.73
C LEU A 137 12.73 -25.16 -15.64
N THR A 138 12.62 -23.84 -15.79
CA THR A 138 13.68 -22.89 -15.45
C THR A 138 13.34 -22.27 -14.10
N VAL A 139 14.35 -21.74 -13.38
CA VAL A 139 14.19 -21.04 -12.08
C VAL A 139 13.04 -20.01 -12.10
N THR A 140 12.75 -19.45 -13.28
CA THR A 140 11.67 -18.49 -13.49
C THR A 140 10.24 -19.04 -13.42
N SER A 141 10.05 -20.37 -13.27
CA SER A 141 8.73 -20.98 -13.03
C SER A 141 8.36 -21.02 -11.54
N TYR A 142 9.30 -20.68 -10.65
CA TYR A 142 9.09 -20.68 -9.20
C TYR A 142 9.12 -19.30 -8.55
N SER A 143 9.48 -18.25 -9.30
CA SER A 143 9.68 -16.91 -8.79
C SER A 143 8.39 -16.29 -8.25
N PHE A 144 8.54 -15.47 -7.21
CA PHE A 144 7.52 -14.60 -6.64
C PHE A 144 7.78 -13.13 -7.03
N ASP A 145 8.42 -12.91 -8.18
CA ASP A 145 8.71 -11.58 -8.70
C ASP A 145 7.41 -10.79 -9.02
N PRO A 146 7.48 -9.46 -9.14
CA PRO A 146 6.29 -8.63 -9.34
C PRO A 146 5.39 -9.05 -10.51
N ARG A 147 6.00 -9.44 -11.64
CA ARG A 147 5.25 -9.86 -12.83
C ARG A 147 4.55 -11.19 -12.58
N SER A 148 5.24 -12.13 -11.95
CA SER A 148 4.68 -13.45 -11.62
C SER A 148 3.52 -13.35 -10.63
N GLN A 149 3.59 -12.45 -9.64
CA GLN A 149 2.48 -12.16 -8.73
C GLN A 149 1.24 -11.70 -9.50
N ASP A 150 1.41 -10.71 -10.38
CA ASP A 150 0.32 -10.18 -11.20
C ASP A 150 -0.26 -11.24 -12.14
N GLU A 151 0.58 -11.94 -12.93
CA GLU A 151 0.11 -12.89 -13.94
C GLU A 151 -0.68 -14.04 -13.32
N VAL A 152 -0.25 -14.56 -12.17
CA VAL A 152 -0.97 -15.62 -11.44
C VAL A 152 -2.31 -15.13 -10.92
N VAL A 153 -2.36 -13.96 -10.29
CA VAL A 153 -3.61 -13.41 -9.75
C VAL A 153 -4.58 -13.01 -10.86
N TYR A 154 -4.08 -12.41 -11.95
CA TYR A 154 -4.89 -12.08 -13.12
C TYR A 154 -5.54 -13.34 -13.71
N ALA A 155 -4.74 -14.38 -13.97
CA ALA A 155 -5.25 -15.62 -14.54
C ALA A 155 -6.22 -16.33 -13.60
N TRP A 156 -6.00 -16.25 -12.28
CA TRP A 156 -6.95 -16.78 -11.29
C TRP A 156 -8.27 -15.99 -11.28
N LEU A 157 -8.23 -14.66 -11.26
CA LEU A 157 -9.44 -13.81 -11.32
C LEU A 157 -10.21 -13.97 -12.64
N ASN A 158 -9.52 -14.31 -13.73
CA ASN A 158 -10.12 -14.52 -15.04
C ASN A 158 -10.64 -15.97 -15.25
N ASP A 159 -10.48 -16.87 -14.27
CA ASP A 159 -10.98 -18.25 -14.34
C ASP A 159 -12.43 -18.33 -13.83
N HIS A 160 -13.39 -18.34 -14.76
CA HIS A 160 -14.82 -18.45 -14.42
C HIS A 160 -15.18 -19.75 -13.70
N HIS A 161 -14.40 -20.82 -13.85
CA HIS A 161 -14.65 -22.08 -13.12
C HIS A 161 -14.23 -21.97 -11.65
N ALA A 162 -13.18 -21.20 -11.37
CA ALA A 162 -12.75 -20.97 -9.99
C ALA A 162 -13.75 -20.13 -9.20
N TRP A 163 -14.41 -19.18 -9.87
CA TRP A 163 -15.30 -18.21 -9.22
C TRP A 163 -16.79 -18.49 -9.45
N GLY A 164 -17.13 -19.42 -10.33
CA GLY A 164 -18.52 -19.72 -10.73
C GLY A 164 -19.20 -18.61 -11.53
N VAL A 165 -18.48 -17.54 -11.86
CA VAL A 165 -18.96 -16.35 -12.59
C VAL A 165 -17.85 -15.78 -13.45
N ASP A 166 -18.21 -15.03 -14.49
CA ASP A 166 -17.27 -14.15 -15.19
C ASP A 166 -17.17 -12.82 -14.44
N ILE A 167 -16.08 -12.65 -13.69
CA ILE A 167 -15.82 -11.43 -12.90
C ILE A 167 -15.74 -10.21 -13.81
N ALA A 168 -15.11 -10.32 -14.98
CA ALA A 168 -14.96 -9.17 -15.87
C ALA A 168 -16.31 -8.68 -16.38
N GLU A 169 -17.23 -9.60 -16.67
CA GLU A 169 -18.58 -9.26 -17.09
C GLU A 169 -19.40 -8.62 -15.97
N LEU A 170 -19.30 -9.12 -14.73
CA LEU A 170 -19.94 -8.48 -13.57
C LEU A 170 -19.43 -7.05 -13.38
N LEU A 171 -18.13 -6.83 -13.50
CA LEU A 171 -17.51 -5.51 -13.37
C LEU A 171 -17.97 -4.54 -14.47
N LYS A 172 -18.08 -5.00 -15.73
CA LYS A 172 -18.64 -4.21 -16.84
C LYS A 172 -20.08 -3.79 -16.59
N GLN A 173 -20.86 -4.65 -15.93
CA GLN A 173 -22.24 -4.37 -15.53
C GLN A 173 -22.34 -3.47 -14.28
N GLY A 174 -21.22 -2.97 -13.75
CA GLY A 174 -21.19 -2.13 -12.55
C GLY A 174 -21.44 -2.88 -11.25
N LYS A 175 -21.41 -4.22 -11.25
CA LYS A 175 -21.68 -5.07 -10.08
C LYS A 175 -20.45 -5.23 -9.18
N LEU A 176 -19.77 -4.13 -8.87
CA LEU A 176 -18.55 -4.13 -8.07
C LEU A 176 -18.78 -4.76 -6.69
N GLU A 177 -19.83 -4.38 -5.98
CA GLU A 177 -20.12 -4.89 -4.64
C GLU A 177 -20.30 -6.42 -4.62
N GLN A 178 -20.97 -6.96 -5.63
CA GLN A 178 -21.12 -8.42 -5.77
C GLN A 178 -19.76 -9.10 -5.96
N VAL A 179 -18.87 -8.50 -6.74
CA VAL A 179 -17.51 -9.01 -6.94
C VAL A 179 -16.71 -8.92 -5.63
N LEU A 180 -16.75 -7.79 -4.92
CA LEU A 180 -16.04 -7.65 -3.64
C LEU A 180 -16.53 -8.66 -2.61
N GLN A 181 -17.85 -8.88 -2.51
CA GLN A 181 -18.43 -9.88 -1.64
C GLN A 181 -18.01 -11.31 -2.00
N LEU A 182 -17.92 -11.63 -3.30
CA LEU A 182 -17.43 -12.93 -3.77
C LEU A 182 -15.97 -13.17 -3.37
N LEU A 183 -15.15 -12.11 -3.40
CA LEU A 183 -13.71 -12.18 -3.15
C LEU A 183 -13.32 -12.10 -1.67
N SER A 184 -14.23 -11.67 -0.78
CA SER A 184 -13.94 -11.40 0.64
C SER A 184 -13.49 -12.63 1.43
N GLY A 185 -13.83 -13.83 0.97
CA GLY A 185 -13.34 -15.09 1.56
C GLY A 185 -11.85 -15.34 1.29
N THR A 186 -11.29 -14.74 0.24
CA THR A 186 -9.86 -14.80 -0.10
C THR A 186 -9.11 -13.59 0.42
N TRP A 187 -9.67 -12.40 0.22
CA TRP A 187 -9.09 -11.12 0.63
C TRP A 187 -10.02 -10.46 1.65
N THR A 188 -9.83 -10.79 2.92
CA THR A 188 -10.71 -10.36 4.00
C THR A 188 -10.76 -8.84 4.16
N SER A 189 -9.70 -8.15 3.74
CA SER A 189 -9.57 -6.70 3.85
C SER A 189 -10.52 -5.92 2.92
N LEU A 190 -11.07 -6.57 1.88
CA LEU A 190 -12.02 -5.97 0.94
C LEU A 190 -13.38 -5.60 1.59
N GLY A 191 -13.58 -5.91 2.87
CA GLY A 191 -14.87 -5.79 3.55
C GLY A 191 -15.73 -7.02 3.32
N TYR A 192 -16.93 -7.02 3.89
CA TYR A 192 -17.90 -8.14 3.84
C TYR A 192 -17.44 -9.45 4.51
N GLY A 193 -16.25 -9.46 5.13
CA GLY A 193 -15.71 -10.50 6.01
C GLY A 193 -15.59 -10.05 7.47
N LYS A 194 -14.73 -10.70 8.27
CA LYS A 194 -14.54 -10.38 9.70
C LYS A 194 -13.74 -9.09 9.97
N GLU A 195 -13.03 -8.56 8.97
CA GLU A 195 -12.05 -7.48 9.17
C GLU A 195 -12.25 -6.34 8.15
N ASN A 196 -12.90 -5.26 8.57
CA ASN A 196 -12.88 -3.99 7.82
C ASN A 196 -11.57 -3.25 8.11
N ASN A 197 -11.03 -2.53 7.12
CA ASN A 197 -9.85 -1.67 7.29
C ASN A 197 -10.17 -0.20 6.95
N SER A 198 -9.18 0.69 7.05
CA SER A 198 -9.33 2.11 6.73
C SER A 198 -9.64 2.39 5.25
N MET A 199 -9.43 1.41 4.37
CA MET A 199 -9.63 1.51 2.93
C MET A 199 -11.01 1.04 2.49
N THR A 200 -11.72 0.22 3.29
CA THR A 200 -12.98 -0.42 2.89
C THR A 200 -14.03 0.60 2.39
N SER A 201 -14.16 1.77 3.03
CA SER A 201 -15.09 2.82 2.58
C SER A 201 -14.67 3.54 1.30
N LEU A 202 -13.38 3.47 0.95
CA LEU A 202 -12.78 4.09 -0.24
C LEU A 202 -12.68 3.13 -1.42
N ILE A 203 -12.87 1.82 -1.22
CA ILE A 203 -12.71 0.79 -2.25
C ILE A 203 -13.48 1.11 -3.54
N PRO A 204 -14.77 1.51 -3.51
CA PRO A 204 -15.50 1.85 -4.73
C PRO A 204 -14.87 3.02 -5.49
N GLN A 205 -14.41 4.05 -4.77
CA GLN A 205 -13.78 5.24 -5.36
C GLN A 205 -12.42 4.90 -5.98
N ILE A 206 -11.63 4.08 -5.27
CA ILE A 206 -10.35 3.56 -5.75
C ILE A 206 -10.56 2.77 -7.04
N TYR A 207 -11.53 1.84 -7.06
CA TYR A 207 -11.84 1.05 -8.25
C TYR A 207 -12.18 1.93 -9.45
N GLN A 208 -13.07 2.91 -9.29
CA GLN A 208 -13.43 3.82 -10.38
C GLN A 208 -12.22 4.61 -10.90
N LYS A 209 -11.37 5.10 -10.00
CA LYS A 209 -10.16 5.82 -10.36
C LYS A 209 -9.22 4.94 -11.18
N VAL A 210 -8.84 3.77 -10.66
CA VAL A 210 -7.86 2.90 -11.34
C VAL A 210 -8.46 2.30 -12.61
N LEU A 211 -9.77 2.06 -12.68
CA LEU A 211 -10.45 1.66 -13.92
C LEU A 211 -10.32 2.72 -15.01
N ALA A 212 -10.53 3.99 -14.68
CA ALA A 212 -10.36 5.09 -15.63
C ALA A 212 -8.90 5.13 -16.15
N GLU A 213 -7.92 4.91 -15.28
CA GLU A 213 -6.51 4.85 -15.67
C GLU A 213 -6.19 3.62 -16.56
N GLU A 214 -6.70 2.44 -16.24
CA GLU A 214 -6.50 1.23 -17.07
C GLU A 214 -7.17 1.36 -18.44
N LEU A 215 -8.35 1.99 -18.52
CA LEU A 215 -9.05 2.25 -19.78
C LEU A 215 -8.32 3.28 -20.64
N ALA A 216 -7.75 4.33 -20.03
CA ALA A 216 -6.98 5.35 -20.74
C ALA A 216 -5.71 4.79 -21.39
N GLN A 217 -5.09 3.76 -20.79
CA GLN A 217 -3.92 3.09 -21.36
C GLN A 217 -4.23 2.32 -22.66
N LEU A 218 -5.49 1.92 -22.89
CA LEU A 218 -5.90 1.25 -24.13
C LEU A 218 -6.08 2.21 -25.30
N ASN A 219 -6.37 3.48 -25.02
CA ASN A 219 -6.57 4.54 -26.02
C ASN A 219 -5.69 5.75 -25.65
N PRO A 220 -4.36 5.65 -25.77
CA PRO A 220 -3.49 6.78 -25.46
C PRO A 220 -3.89 7.98 -26.36
N PRO A 221 -3.99 9.19 -25.81
CA PRO A 221 -4.29 10.37 -26.61
C PRO A 221 -3.28 10.44 -27.76
N SER A 222 -3.78 10.55 -29.00
CA SER A 222 -2.93 10.67 -30.18
C SER A 222 -1.94 11.81 -29.98
N SER A 223 -0.65 11.50 -29.97
CA SER A 223 0.41 12.50 -29.96
C SER A 223 0.22 13.42 -31.16
N ARG A 224 -0.23 14.66 -30.92
CA ARG A 224 -0.18 15.74 -31.90
C ARG A 224 1.22 16.33 -31.94
#